data_AF-A0A7V4KEZ7-F1
#
_entry.id   AF-A0A7V4KEZ7-F1
#
_cell.length_a   1.000
_cell.length_b   1.000
_cell.length_c   1.000
_cell.angle_alpha   90.00
_cell.angle_beta   90.00
_cell.angle_gamma   90.00
#
_symmetry.space_group_name_H-M   'P 1'
#
loop_
_entity.id
_entity.type
_entity.pdbx_description
1 polymer ?
#
loop_
_entity_poly.entity_id
_entity_poly.type
_entity_poly.pdbx_seq_one_letter_code
_entity_poly.pdbx_strand_id
1 'polypeptide(L)'
;MKSRYVKNSNLTKSKGPKNRNKFFANKHQQLGRKILSGTNLIIVSLNLFSILYYGLRLENFIVILISAVLFYIERKNLPEVVLFVLAYPLSWLFFIPLKNEEIENFFNIPLPPEIRLNIDETVKSVLPVKATIIIGNTSEKKAVTRKLVTYITHGIDVEENMKYLRILQKDPHMDVALYAGQALEDIENYFEEQIAKSRNINDVESCLTIYNYLKTGIPKGVVRQDLESLLRSKMENVTKRLPEYYEIMYYLEKDENYFLKGYEVTKEPRLLKKYLLEKLRKSEYNVVKAYLSETTRKLICDN
;
A
#
# COMPACT_ATOMS: atom_id res chain seq x y z
N MET A 1 6.44 -48.88 -29.84
CA MET A 1 6.73 -47.47 -30.17
C MET A 1 7.90 -46.98 -29.32
N LYS A 2 8.86 -46.33 -29.97
CA LYS A 2 10.23 -46.07 -29.47
C LYS A 2 10.28 -44.98 -28.40
N SER A 3 10.80 -45.33 -27.22
CA SER A 3 11.37 -44.40 -26.25
C SER A 3 12.68 -43.82 -26.82
N ARG A 4 12.75 -42.50 -26.99
CA ARG A 4 14.00 -41.79 -27.31
C ARG A 4 14.42 -40.97 -26.09
N TYR A 5 15.38 -41.50 -25.36
CA TYR A 5 16.29 -40.70 -24.55
C TYR A 5 17.14 -39.84 -25.49
N VAL A 6 17.03 -38.52 -25.38
CA VAL A 6 17.97 -37.58 -26.00
C VAL A 6 18.91 -37.05 -24.93
N LYS A 7 20.18 -37.32 -25.22
CA LYS A 7 21.44 -37.00 -24.55
C LYS A 7 21.60 -35.49 -24.38
N ASN A 8 21.71 -35.01 -23.15
CA ASN A 8 22.19 -33.66 -22.85
C ASN A 8 23.73 -33.64 -22.97
N SER A 9 24.22 -33.10 -24.07
CA SER A 9 25.61 -32.68 -24.23
C SER A 9 25.63 -31.19 -24.53
N ASN A 10 25.97 -30.37 -23.53
CA ASN A 10 26.36 -28.98 -23.76
C ASN A 10 27.80 -28.79 -23.31
N LEU A 11 28.69 -28.88 -24.31
CA LEU A 11 30.03 -28.32 -24.30
C LEU A 11 29.96 -26.80 -24.07
N THR A 12 30.75 -26.37 -23.09
CA THR A 12 31.65 -25.21 -23.13
C THR A 12 31.67 -24.42 -24.46
N LYS A 13 31.15 -23.19 -24.43
CA LYS A 13 31.51 -22.13 -25.39
C LYS A 13 31.91 -20.84 -24.68
N SER A 14 33.22 -20.70 -24.53
CA SER A 14 34.04 -19.52 -24.84
C SER A 14 33.39 -18.14 -24.65
N LYS A 15 33.81 -17.44 -23.58
CA LYS A 15 33.63 -16.00 -23.41
C LYS A 15 34.77 -15.24 -24.13
N GLY A 16 34.40 -14.53 -25.20
CA GLY A 16 35.14 -13.42 -25.82
C GLY A 16 34.39 -12.96 -27.08
N PRO A 17 34.54 -11.73 -27.62
CA PRO A 17 35.05 -10.46 -27.11
C PRO A 17 33.96 -9.36 -27.25
N LYS A 18 32.73 -9.57 -26.76
CA LYS A 18 31.62 -8.58 -26.93
C LYS A 18 31.59 -7.45 -25.89
N ASN A 19 32.31 -7.56 -24.78
CA ASN A 19 32.25 -6.59 -23.67
C ASN A 19 33.11 -5.34 -23.84
N ARG A 20 34.16 -5.36 -24.68
CA ARG A 20 35.00 -4.16 -24.87
C ARG A 20 34.28 -3.08 -25.69
N ASN A 21 33.58 -3.44 -26.77
CA ASN A 21 32.91 -2.45 -27.63
C ASN A 21 31.74 -1.73 -26.95
N LYS A 22 31.01 -2.39 -26.03
CA LYS A 22 29.96 -1.73 -25.22
C LYS A 22 30.53 -0.73 -24.21
N PHE A 23 31.71 -1.01 -23.66
CA PHE A 23 32.35 -0.12 -22.67
C PHE A 23 32.90 1.16 -23.33
N PHE A 24 33.49 1.05 -24.53
CA PHE A 24 33.95 2.21 -25.30
C PHE A 24 32.78 3.06 -25.84
N ALA A 25 31.69 2.43 -26.30
CA ALA A 25 30.49 3.14 -26.74
C ALA A 25 29.82 3.96 -25.62
N ASN A 26 29.73 3.40 -24.41
CA ASN A 26 29.22 4.11 -23.23
C ASN A 26 30.11 5.30 -22.82
N LYS A 27 31.44 5.16 -22.93
CA LYS A 27 32.38 6.24 -22.59
C LYS A 27 32.29 7.43 -23.56
N HIS A 28 32.13 7.17 -24.86
CA HIS A 28 31.92 8.22 -25.86
C HIS A 28 30.55 8.92 -25.72
N GLN A 29 29.49 8.17 -25.40
CA GLN A 29 28.17 8.76 -25.12
C GLN A 29 28.16 9.62 -23.85
N GLN A 30 28.84 9.19 -22.79
CA GLN A 30 28.98 9.98 -21.56
C GLN A 30 29.82 11.24 -21.78
N LEU A 31 30.88 11.17 -22.59
CA LEU A 31 31.70 12.34 -22.93
C LEU A 31 30.91 13.36 -23.76
N GLY A 32 30.14 12.89 -24.75
CA GLY A 32 29.27 13.74 -25.58
C GLY A 32 28.19 14.47 -24.77
N ARG A 33 27.56 13.77 -23.82
CA ARG A 33 26.58 14.39 -22.90
C ARG A 33 27.21 15.47 -22.02
N LYS A 34 28.40 15.22 -21.45
CA LYS A 34 29.12 16.21 -20.63
C LYS A 34 29.50 17.46 -21.41
N ILE A 35 29.95 17.31 -22.67
CA ILE A 35 30.29 18.44 -23.53
C ILE A 35 29.03 19.24 -23.87
N LEU A 36 27.91 18.57 -24.19
CA LEU A 36 26.64 19.23 -24.50
C LEU A 36 26.11 20.03 -23.30
N SER A 37 26.14 19.41 -22.11
CA SER A 37 25.72 20.00 -20.83
C SER A 37 26.56 21.23 -20.48
N GLY A 38 27.88 21.13 -20.59
CA GLY A 38 28.79 22.26 -20.36
C GLY A 38 28.59 23.41 -21.36
N THR A 39 28.35 23.09 -22.63
CA THR A 39 28.05 24.10 -23.66
C THR A 39 26.73 24.80 -23.36
N ASN A 40 25.70 24.06 -22.95
CA ASN A 40 24.39 24.62 -22.63
C ASN A 40 24.43 25.51 -21.37
N LEU A 41 25.22 25.13 -20.36
CA LEU A 41 25.46 25.94 -19.16
C LEU A 41 26.13 27.28 -19.51
N ILE A 42 27.12 27.29 -20.41
CA ILE A 42 27.77 28.52 -20.88
C ILE A 42 26.76 29.42 -21.59
N ILE A 43 25.91 28.84 -22.46
CA ILE A 43 24.87 29.58 -23.19
C ILE A 43 23.87 30.23 -22.22
N VAL A 44 23.38 29.48 -21.23
CA VAL A 44 22.46 29.99 -20.19
C VAL A 44 23.12 31.11 -19.38
N SER A 45 24.40 30.95 -19.03
CA SER A 45 25.16 31.94 -18.24
C SER A 45 25.42 33.23 -19.02
N LEU A 46 25.77 33.14 -20.30
CA LEU A 46 25.94 34.29 -21.18
C LEU A 46 24.62 35.03 -21.40
N ASN A 47 23.52 34.31 -21.55
CA ASN A 47 22.20 34.90 -21.71
C ASN A 47 21.71 35.57 -20.43
N LEU A 48 21.99 34.97 -19.26
CA LEU A 48 21.77 35.60 -17.96
C LEU A 48 22.56 36.92 -17.85
N PHE A 49 23.84 36.90 -18.19
CA PHE A 49 24.69 38.09 -18.18
C PHE A 49 24.15 39.17 -19.14
N SER A 50 23.72 38.79 -20.35
CA SER A 50 23.08 39.69 -21.30
C SER A 50 21.81 40.35 -20.73
N ILE A 51 20.94 39.56 -20.09
CA ILE A 51 19.71 40.05 -19.45
C ILE A 51 20.03 41.03 -18.32
N LEU A 52 21.06 40.74 -17.50
CA LEU A 52 21.45 41.57 -16.36
C LEU A 52 22.04 42.93 -16.79
N TYR A 53 22.80 42.98 -17.89
CA TYR A 53 23.47 44.22 -18.34
C TYR A 53 22.67 45.03 -19.36
N TYR A 54 21.93 44.36 -20.25
CA TYR A 54 21.27 44.98 -21.40
C TYR A 54 19.74 44.86 -21.39
N GLY A 55 19.17 44.25 -20.35
CA GLY A 55 17.74 44.01 -20.20
C GLY A 55 17.18 42.89 -21.07
N LEU A 56 15.87 42.66 -20.99
CA LEU A 56 15.17 41.65 -21.78
C LEU A 56 15.03 42.08 -23.24
N ARG A 57 15.67 41.35 -24.16
CA ARG A 57 15.61 41.53 -25.61
C ARG A 57 15.07 40.28 -26.29
N LEU A 58 14.56 40.43 -27.50
CA LEU A 58 14.08 39.31 -28.34
C LEU A 58 15.16 38.23 -28.55
N GLU A 59 16.41 38.64 -28.66
CA GLU A 59 17.58 37.75 -28.79
C GLU A 59 17.66 36.75 -27.62
N ASN A 60 17.32 37.17 -26.40
CA ASN A 60 17.39 36.32 -25.22
C ASN A 60 16.39 35.16 -25.29
N PHE A 61 15.23 35.35 -25.95
CA PHE A 61 14.23 34.29 -26.16
C PHE A 61 14.70 33.26 -27.19
N ILE A 62 15.42 33.70 -28.22
CA ILE A 62 16.04 32.80 -29.21
C ILE A 62 17.08 31.92 -28.51
N VAL A 63 17.87 32.50 -27.61
CA VAL A 63 18.87 31.77 -26.83
C VAL A 63 18.24 30.76 -25.86
N ILE A 64 17.10 31.11 -25.22
CA ILE A 64 16.32 30.17 -24.40
C ILE A 64 15.83 28.99 -25.25
N LEU A 65 15.34 29.23 -26.46
CA LEU A 65 14.85 28.18 -27.35
C LEU A 65 15.97 27.25 -27.82
N ILE A 66 17.14 27.78 -28.17
CA ILE A 66 18.33 26.99 -28.49
C ILE A 66 18.74 26.13 -27.29
N SER A 67 18.72 26.71 -26.08
CA SER A 67 19.07 26.02 -24.85
C SER A 67 18.10 24.87 -24.51
N ALA A 68 16.80 25.08 -24.74
CA ALA A 68 15.77 24.06 -24.55
C ALA A 68 15.94 22.87 -25.52
N VAL A 69 16.30 23.15 -26.79
CA VAL A 69 16.58 22.10 -27.79
C VAL A 69 17.81 21.28 -27.39
N LEU A 70 18.88 21.94 -26.95
CA LEU A 70 20.08 21.25 -26.45
C LEU A 70 19.77 20.39 -25.21
N PHE A 71 18.94 20.89 -24.29
CA PHE A 71 18.51 20.15 -23.11
C PHE A 71 17.64 18.93 -23.48
N TYR A 72 16.76 19.06 -24.47
CA TYR A 72 15.98 17.94 -25.00
C TYR A 72 16.87 16.84 -25.61
N ILE A 73 17.91 17.22 -26.36
CA ILE A 73 18.86 16.26 -26.94
C ILE A 73 19.61 15.48 -25.84
N GLU A 74 19.90 16.13 -24.71
CA GLU A 74 20.58 15.53 -23.55
C GLU A 74 19.71 14.53 -22.79
N ARG A 75 18.51 14.96 -22.37
CA ARG A 75 17.63 14.21 -21.46
C ARG A 75 16.60 13.34 -22.17
N LYS A 76 16.21 13.71 -23.39
CA LYS A 76 15.12 13.06 -24.17
C LYS A 76 13.79 12.96 -23.40
N ASN A 77 13.55 13.87 -22.45
CA ASN A 77 12.35 13.90 -21.60
C ASN A 77 11.63 15.25 -21.78
N LEU A 78 10.43 15.24 -22.38
CA LEU A 78 9.66 16.47 -22.68
C LEU A 78 9.22 17.24 -21.41
N PRO A 79 8.66 16.59 -20.37
CA PRO A 79 8.35 17.25 -19.09
C PRO A 79 9.51 18.02 -18.47
N GLU A 80 10.72 17.46 -18.49
CA GLU A 80 11.90 18.13 -17.94
C GLU A 80 12.28 19.37 -18.75
N VAL A 81 12.11 19.35 -20.08
CA VAL A 81 12.36 20.52 -20.95
C VAL A 81 11.37 21.65 -20.66
N VAL A 82 10.10 21.32 -20.40
CA VAL A 82 9.08 22.32 -20.03
C VAL A 82 9.44 22.97 -18.69
N LEU A 83 9.82 22.16 -17.69
CA LEU A 83 10.29 22.68 -16.40
C LEU A 83 11.56 23.53 -16.54
N PHE A 84 12.48 23.13 -17.41
CA PHE A 84 13.70 23.86 -17.72
C PHE A 84 13.41 25.28 -18.28
N VAL A 85 12.46 25.41 -19.21
CA VAL A 85 12.08 26.71 -19.78
C VAL A 85 11.36 27.58 -18.77
N LEU A 86 10.43 27.00 -17.99
CA LEU A 86 9.68 27.73 -16.97
C LEU A 86 10.54 28.21 -15.80
N ALA A 87 11.59 27.46 -15.47
CA ALA A 87 12.52 27.82 -14.40
C ALA A 87 13.56 28.86 -14.83
N TYR A 88 13.54 29.36 -16.07
CA TYR A 88 14.50 30.37 -16.54
C TYR A 88 14.30 31.68 -15.77
N PRO A 89 15.35 32.29 -15.19
CA PRO A 89 16.78 32.05 -15.43
C PRO A 89 17.50 31.09 -14.46
N LEU A 90 16.79 30.50 -13.50
CA LEU A 90 17.33 29.54 -12.51
C LEU A 90 17.61 28.14 -13.11
N SER A 91 17.40 27.96 -14.41
CA SER A 91 17.58 26.69 -15.12
C SER A 91 19.00 26.12 -15.06
N TRP A 92 20.01 26.92 -14.67
CA TRP A 92 21.38 26.46 -14.47
C TRP A 92 21.51 25.35 -13.41
N LEU A 93 20.58 25.30 -12.44
CA LEU A 93 20.53 24.26 -11.40
C LEU A 93 20.32 22.85 -11.97
N PHE A 94 19.66 22.72 -13.13
CA PHE A 94 19.41 21.42 -13.77
C PHE A 94 20.66 20.79 -14.40
N PHE A 95 21.73 21.57 -14.57
CA PHE A 95 23.03 21.10 -15.08
C PHE A 95 24.00 20.71 -13.97
N ILE A 96 23.67 20.97 -12.69
CA ILE A 96 24.46 20.45 -11.57
C ILE A 96 24.22 18.94 -11.54
N PRO A 97 25.28 18.11 -11.68
CA PRO A 97 25.12 16.67 -11.52
C PRO A 97 24.77 16.41 -10.07
N LEU A 98 23.47 16.31 -9.77
CA LEU A 98 23.00 15.73 -8.52
C LEU A 98 23.62 14.34 -8.48
N LYS A 99 24.46 14.10 -7.47
CA LYS A 99 25.22 12.85 -7.26
C LYS A 99 24.33 11.61 -7.12
N ASN A 100 23.01 11.80 -7.21
CA ASN A 100 21.96 10.82 -7.10
C ASN A 100 21.29 10.66 -8.47
N GLU A 101 21.94 9.91 -9.37
CA GLU A 101 21.23 9.15 -10.42
C GLU A 101 20.28 8.09 -9.79
N GLU A 102 20.21 8.00 -8.46
CA GLU A 102 19.36 7.08 -7.69
C GLU A 102 17.87 7.47 -7.63
N ILE A 103 17.48 8.67 -8.08
CA ILE A 103 16.05 9.06 -8.07
C ILE A 103 15.26 8.24 -9.11
N GLU A 104 15.88 7.76 -10.20
CA GLU A 104 15.25 6.81 -11.13
C GLU A 104 15.03 5.42 -10.51
N ASN A 105 15.80 5.05 -9.48
CA ASN A 105 15.66 3.75 -8.80
C ASN A 105 14.73 3.80 -7.58
N PHE A 106 14.31 4.98 -7.13
CA PHE A 106 13.31 5.09 -6.05
C PHE A 106 11.91 4.63 -6.50
N PHE A 107 11.64 4.63 -7.81
CA PHE A 107 10.42 4.08 -8.41
C PHE A 107 10.58 2.65 -8.96
N ASN A 108 11.80 2.11 -9.02
CA ASN A 108 12.08 0.71 -9.38
C ASN A 108 12.22 -0.18 -8.15
N ILE A 109 11.35 -0.02 -7.17
CA ILE A 109 11.13 -1.06 -6.18
C ILE A 109 10.57 -2.25 -6.98
N PRO A 110 11.20 -3.44 -6.99
CA PRO A 110 10.56 -4.61 -7.55
C PRO A 110 9.27 -4.80 -6.76
N LEU A 111 8.14 -4.50 -7.39
CA LEU A 111 6.83 -4.77 -6.82
C LEU A 111 6.89 -6.22 -6.33
N PRO A 112 6.56 -6.50 -5.04
CA PRO A 112 6.46 -7.86 -4.59
C PRO A 112 5.59 -8.60 -5.62
N PRO A 113 5.96 -9.83 -6.04
CA PRO A 113 5.20 -10.55 -7.05
C PRO A 113 3.74 -10.47 -6.65
N GLU A 114 2.94 -9.78 -7.48
CA GLU A 114 1.56 -9.48 -7.18
C GLU A 114 0.92 -10.79 -6.76
N ILE A 115 0.48 -10.87 -5.50
CA ILE A 115 -0.45 -11.89 -5.09
C ILE A 115 -1.60 -11.69 -6.08
N ARG A 116 -1.72 -12.61 -7.05
CA ARG A 116 -2.81 -12.61 -8.03
C ARG A 116 -4.09 -12.92 -7.28
N LEU A 117 -4.57 -11.94 -6.53
CA LEU A 117 -5.98 -11.79 -6.26
C LEU A 117 -6.56 -11.53 -7.65
N ASN A 118 -7.36 -12.47 -8.14
CA ASN A 118 -8.24 -12.23 -9.29
C ASN A 118 -9.22 -11.13 -8.89
N ILE A 119 -8.75 -9.89 -8.91
CA ILE A 119 -9.56 -8.71 -8.73
C ILE A 119 -10.07 -8.38 -10.11
N ASP A 120 -11.37 -8.56 -10.28
CA ASP A 120 -12.14 -8.27 -11.47
C ASP A 120 -11.73 -6.90 -12.06
N GLU A 121 -11.45 -6.81 -13.37
CA GLU A 121 -10.90 -5.61 -14.01
C GLU A 121 -11.81 -4.38 -13.87
N THR A 122 -13.08 -4.59 -13.55
CA THR A 122 -14.07 -3.56 -13.21
C THR A 122 -13.76 -2.83 -11.89
N VAL A 123 -12.90 -3.37 -11.02
CA VAL A 123 -12.51 -2.75 -9.75
C VAL A 123 -11.40 -1.72 -9.93
N LYS A 124 -10.61 -1.78 -11.02
CA LYS A 124 -9.56 -0.78 -11.31
C LYS A 124 -10.12 0.60 -11.68
N SER A 125 -11.36 0.68 -12.14
CA SER A 125 -12.02 1.95 -12.48
C SER A 125 -12.87 2.54 -11.36
N VAL A 126 -12.98 1.85 -10.22
CA VAL A 126 -13.80 2.30 -9.08
C VAL A 126 -12.88 2.98 -8.08
N LEU A 127 -13.22 4.21 -7.72
CA LEU A 127 -12.56 4.94 -6.64
C LEU A 127 -12.44 4.04 -5.38
N PRO A 128 -11.33 4.13 -4.62
CA PRO A 128 -11.20 3.40 -3.35
C PRO A 128 -12.43 3.64 -2.46
N VAL A 129 -12.85 2.63 -1.68
CA VAL A 129 -14.06 2.69 -0.83
C VAL A 129 -14.17 4.02 -0.05
N LYS A 130 -13.06 4.48 0.55
CA LYS A 130 -12.99 5.75 1.28
C LYS A 130 -13.31 6.97 0.41
N ALA A 131 -12.82 7.00 -0.83
CA ALA A 131 -13.09 8.07 -1.78
C ALA A 131 -14.55 8.03 -2.26
N THR A 132 -15.06 6.84 -2.60
CA THR A 132 -16.45 6.68 -3.08
C THR A 132 -17.49 7.08 -2.05
N ILE A 133 -17.24 6.84 -0.76
CA ILE A 133 -18.14 7.30 0.31
C ILE A 133 -18.24 8.83 0.35
N ILE A 134 -17.16 9.55 0.05
CA ILE A 134 -17.10 11.01 0.14
C ILE A 134 -17.61 11.67 -1.15
N ILE A 135 -17.10 11.25 -2.31
CA ILE A 135 -17.31 11.93 -3.60
C ILE A 135 -18.07 11.12 -4.65
N GLY A 136 -18.39 9.85 -4.34
CA GLY A 136 -19.07 8.97 -5.29
C GLY A 136 -20.51 9.38 -5.55
N ASN A 137 -21.03 9.00 -6.71
CA ASN A 137 -22.45 9.22 -7.04
C ASN A 137 -23.35 8.21 -6.29
N THR A 138 -24.67 8.44 -6.32
CA THR A 138 -25.68 7.59 -5.64
C THR A 138 -25.54 6.10 -5.99
N SER A 139 -25.27 5.78 -7.26
CA SER A 139 -25.14 4.39 -7.72
C SER A 139 -23.88 3.72 -7.19
N GLU A 140 -22.75 4.42 -7.25
CA GLU A 140 -21.46 3.97 -6.72
C GLU A 140 -21.52 3.76 -5.20
N LYS A 141 -22.16 4.68 -4.47
CA LYS A 141 -22.36 4.54 -3.02
C LYS A 141 -23.21 3.32 -2.69
N LYS A 142 -24.31 3.07 -3.42
CA LYS A 142 -25.11 1.83 -3.28
C LYS A 142 -24.29 0.58 -3.58
N ALA A 143 -23.44 0.61 -4.62
CA ALA A 143 -22.56 -0.51 -4.95
C ALA A 143 -21.51 -0.78 -3.87
N VAL A 144 -20.94 0.28 -3.27
CA VAL A 144 -20.03 0.17 -2.13
C VAL A 144 -20.73 -0.41 -0.91
N THR A 145 -21.96 0.01 -0.62
CA THR A 145 -22.77 -0.58 0.47
C THR A 145 -22.86 -2.11 0.32
N ARG A 146 -23.17 -2.61 -0.89
CA ARG A 146 -23.20 -4.07 -1.15
C ARG A 146 -21.87 -4.75 -0.86
N LYS A 147 -20.77 -4.15 -1.34
CA LYS A 147 -19.41 -4.68 -1.09
C LYS A 147 -19.08 -4.70 0.40
N LEU A 148 -19.46 -3.66 1.15
CA LEU A 148 -19.25 -3.60 2.59
C LEU A 148 -20.00 -4.72 3.32
N VAL A 149 -21.27 -4.98 2.96
CA VAL A 149 -22.04 -6.12 3.49
C VAL A 149 -21.28 -7.42 3.27
N THR A 150 -20.82 -7.68 2.05
CA THR A 150 -20.04 -8.89 1.74
C THR A 150 -18.76 -8.98 2.58
N TYR A 151 -17.99 -7.90 2.71
CA TYR A 151 -16.77 -7.93 3.53
C TYR A 151 -17.06 -8.17 5.01
N ILE A 152 -18.12 -7.57 5.54
CA ILE A 152 -18.53 -7.73 6.93
C ILE A 152 -18.98 -9.17 7.20
N THR A 153 -19.81 -9.76 6.34
CA THR A 153 -20.29 -11.14 6.51
C THR A 153 -19.17 -12.17 6.38
N HIS A 154 -18.12 -11.88 5.59
CA HIS A 154 -16.91 -12.71 5.50
C HIS A 154 -15.85 -12.42 6.58
N GLY A 155 -16.11 -11.51 7.53
CA GLY A 155 -15.19 -11.21 8.63
C GLY A 155 -13.98 -10.33 8.27
N ILE A 156 -14.00 -9.67 7.11
CA ILE A 156 -12.90 -8.82 6.63
C ILE A 156 -13.08 -7.41 7.19
N ASP A 157 -12.10 -6.95 7.99
CA ASP A 157 -12.04 -5.59 8.56
C ASP A 157 -13.37 -5.06 9.10
N VAL A 158 -14.12 -5.94 9.81
CA VAL A 158 -15.52 -5.72 10.23
C VAL A 158 -15.75 -4.35 10.87
N GLU A 159 -14.88 -3.94 11.80
CA GLU A 159 -15.03 -2.67 12.52
C GLU A 159 -14.86 -1.45 11.61
N GLU A 160 -13.91 -1.50 10.67
CA GLU A 160 -13.66 -0.40 9.72
C GLU A 160 -14.79 -0.32 8.71
N ASN A 161 -15.22 -1.46 8.17
CA ASN A 161 -16.31 -1.54 7.21
C ASN A 161 -17.66 -1.12 7.83
N MET A 162 -17.91 -1.45 9.10
CA MET A 162 -19.08 -0.95 9.83
C MET A 162 -19.04 0.56 10.08
N LYS A 163 -17.85 1.15 10.29
CA LYS A 163 -17.72 2.62 10.37
C LYS A 163 -18.11 3.27 9.04
N TYR A 164 -17.66 2.71 7.92
CA TYR A 164 -18.05 3.19 6.59
C TYR A 164 -19.54 3.06 6.32
N LEU A 165 -20.14 1.93 6.69
CA LEU A 165 -21.58 1.72 6.53
C LEU A 165 -22.40 2.72 7.36
N ARG A 166 -21.97 3.03 8.59
CA ARG A 166 -22.60 4.08 9.43
C ARG A 166 -22.45 5.49 8.88
N ILE A 167 -21.40 5.77 8.11
CA ILE A 167 -21.26 7.04 7.39
C ILE A 167 -22.29 7.10 6.26
N LEU A 168 -22.41 6.04 5.46
CA LEU A 168 -23.39 5.95 4.38
C LEU A 168 -24.85 5.98 4.87
N GLN A 169 -25.13 5.46 6.07
CA GLN A 169 -26.43 5.57 6.72
C GLN A 169 -26.85 7.03 6.99
N LYS A 170 -25.86 7.92 7.17
CA LYS A 170 -26.05 9.36 7.40
C LYS A 170 -25.83 10.19 6.13
N ASP A 171 -25.84 9.55 4.97
CA ASP A 171 -25.64 10.22 3.70
C ASP A 171 -26.79 11.22 3.43
N PRO A 172 -26.50 12.42 2.90
CA PRO A 172 -27.54 13.40 2.58
C PRO A 172 -28.55 12.89 1.54
N HIS A 173 -28.17 11.95 0.68
CA HIS A 173 -29.08 11.37 -0.30
C HIS A 173 -29.92 10.25 0.34
N MET A 174 -31.24 10.48 0.45
CA MET A 174 -32.19 9.58 1.10
C MET A 174 -32.07 8.12 0.63
N ASP A 175 -31.99 7.87 -0.68
CA ASP A 175 -31.82 6.50 -1.19
C ASP A 175 -30.56 5.79 -0.70
N VAL A 176 -29.44 6.51 -0.53
CA VAL A 176 -28.19 5.90 -0.05
C VAL A 176 -28.33 5.56 1.42
N ALA A 177 -28.90 6.48 2.20
CA ALA A 177 -29.18 6.27 3.61
C ALA A 177 -30.14 5.09 3.84
N LEU A 178 -31.22 4.99 3.06
CA LEU A 178 -32.17 3.87 3.12
C LEU A 178 -31.49 2.55 2.75
N TYR A 179 -30.68 2.55 1.68
CA TYR A 179 -29.96 1.36 1.24
C TYR A 179 -28.91 0.90 2.26
N ALA A 180 -28.21 1.84 2.91
CA ALA A 180 -27.30 1.54 4.00
C ALA A 180 -28.03 1.06 5.27
N GLY A 181 -29.24 1.56 5.53
CA GLY A 181 -30.13 1.08 6.59
C GLY A 181 -30.53 -0.38 6.37
N GLN A 182 -31.02 -0.72 5.17
CA GLN A 182 -31.34 -2.09 4.80
C GLN A 182 -30.12 -3.01 4.91
N ALA A 183 -28.94 -2.54 4.48
CA ALA A 183 -27.70 -3.30 4.61
C ALA A 183 -27.33 -3.64 6.06
N LEU A 184 -27.67 -2.79 7.04
CA LEU A 184 -27.45 -3.10 8.46
C LEU A 184 -28.37 -4.23 8.93
N GLU A 185 -29.64 -4.20 8.52
CA GLU A 185 -30.62 -5.25 8.79
C GLU A 185 -30.20 -6.57 8.13
N ASP A 186 -29.73 -6.54 6.89
CA ASP A 186 -29.21 -7.72 6.18
C ASP A 186 -28.02 -8.37 6.92
N ILE A 187 -27.12 -7.55 7.48
CA ILE A 187 -25.97 -8.03 8.28
C ILE A 187 -26.46 -8.66 9.58
N GLU A 188 -27.39 -8.02 10.29
CA GLU A 188 -27.97 -8.53 11.53
C GLU A 188 -28.65 -9.89 11.29
N ASN A 189 -29.55 -9.95 10.31
CA ASN A 189 -30.25 -11.17 9.91
C ASN A 189 -29.28 -12.30 9.54
N TYR A 190 -28.22 -12.00 8.77
CA TYR A 190 -27.21 -12.99 8.41
C TYR A 190 -26.55 -13.60 9.64
N PHE A 191 -26.08 -12.78 10.57
CA PHE A 191 -25.39 -13.29 11.76
C PHE A 191 -26.33 -14.03 12.70
N GLU A 192 -27.55 -13.54 12.89
CA GLU A 192 -28.55 -14.24 13.70
C GLU A 192 -28.87 -15.63 13.13
N GLU A 193 -29.06 -15.73 11.82
CA GLU A 193 -29.32 -17.00 11.16
C GLU A 193 -28.13 -17.98 11.31
N GLN A 194 -26.90 -17.52 11.11
CA GLN A 194 -25.70 -18.36 11.24
C GLN A 194 -25.44 -18.79 12.69
N ILE A 195 -25.71 -17.92 13.67
CA ILE A 195 -25.59 -18.25 15.09
C ILE A 195 -26.66 -19.25 15.50
N ALA A 196 -27.90 -19.09 15.02
CA ALA A 196 -28.98 -20.04 15.26
C ALA A 196 -28.65 -21.43 14.70
N LYS A 197 -28.13 -21.52 13.46
CA LYS A 197 -27.71 -22.77 12.82
C LYS A 197 -26.55 -23.45 13.57
N SER A 198 -25.60 -22.66 14.07
CA SER A 198 -24.39 -23.17 14.73
C SER A 198 -24.51 -23.27 16.26
N ARG A 199 -25.70 -23.07 16.85
CA ARG A 199 -25.88 -22.95 18.31
C ARG A 199 -25.25 -24.10 19.10
N ASN A 200 -25.42 -25.33 18.63
CA ASN A 200 -24.95 -26.54 19.32
C ASN A 200 -23.57 -27.04 18.84
N ILE A 201 -22.95 -26.38 17.85
CA ILE A 201 -21.67 -26.78 17.28
C ILE A 201 -20.56 -26.00 18.00
N ASN A 202 -19.61 -26.72 18.59
CA ASN A 202 -18.45 -26.13 19.28
C ASN A 202 -17.21 -26.17 18.39
N ASP A 203 -17.29 -25.48 17.25
CA ASP A 203 -16.18 -25.32 16.31
C ASP A 203 -15.66 -23.88 16.28
N VAL A 204 -14.51 -23.72 15.61
CA VAL A 204 -13.86 -22.42 15.45
C VAL A 204 -14.70 -21.49 14.60
N GLU A 205 -15.41 -22.01 13.61
CA GLU A 205 -16.21 -21.25 12.65
C GLU A 205 -17.45 -20.62 13.32
N SER A 206 -18.13 -21.36 14.19
CA SER A 206 -19.20 -20.81 15.04
C SER A 206 -18.68 -19.73 15.98
N CYS A 207 -17.52 -19.96 16.60
CA CYS A 207 -16.89 -18.95 17.46
C CYS A 207 -16.52 -17.68 16.66
N LEU A 208 -15.98 -17.83 15.45
CA LEU A 208 -15.65 -16.73 14.56
C LEU A 208 -16.90 -15.96 14.12
N THR A 209 -18.01 -16.65 13.86
CA THR A 209 -19.27 -16.03 13.50
C THR A 209 -19.79 -15.13 14.62
N ILE A 210 -19.83 -15.65 15.86
CA ILE A 210 -20.26 -14.87 17.04
C ILE A 210 -19.29 -13.71 17.29
N TYR A 211 -17.98 -13.96 17.19
CA TYR A 211 -16.96 -12.93 17.34
C TYR A 211 -17.10 -11.80 16.31
N ASN A 212 -17.28 -12.14 15.02
CA ASN A 212 -17.49 -11.17 13.96
C ASN A 212 -18.78 -10.37 14.16
N TYR A 213 -19.86 -11.03 14.59
CA TYR A 213 -21.10 -10.34 14.92
C TYR A 213 -20.92 -9.33 16.06
N LEU A 214 -20.24 -9.73 17.15
CA LEU A 214 -19.91 -8.85 18.26
C LEU A 214 -19.04 -7.65 17.85
N LYS A 215 -18.16 -7.82 16.86
CA LYS A 215 -17.35 -6.72 16.28
C LYS A 215 -18.16 -5.74 15.45
N THR A 216 -19.33 -6.12 14.94
CA THR A 216 -20.18 -5.17 14.19
C THR A 216 -20.66 -4.02 15.07
N GLY A 217 -20.80 -4.26 16.37
CA GLY A 217 -21.38 -3.32 17.33
C GLY A 217 -22.88 -3.07 17.11
N ILE A 218 -23.56 -3.93 16.35
CA ILE A 218 -25.02 -4.03 16.29
C ILE A 218 -25.59 -4.57 17.61
N PRO A 219 -25.13 -5.72 18.15
CA PRO A 219 -25.65 -6.23 19.41
C PRO A 219 -25.26 -5.32 20.57
N LYS A 220 -26.26 -4.91 21.37
CA LYS A 220 -26.12 -4.00 22.52
C LYS A 220 -26.89 -4.52 23.74
N GLY A 221 -26.52 -4.03 24.92
CA GLY A 221 -27.18 -4.37 26.17
C GLY A 221 -27.11 -5.87 26.48
N VAL A 222 -28.25 -6.46 26.83
CA VAL A 222 -28.38 -7.87 27.24
C VAL A 222 -27.95 -8.83 26.13
N VAL A 223 -28.39 -8.60 24.89
CA VAL A 223 -28.06 -9.47 23.74
C VAL A 223 -26.55 -9.59 23.57
N ARG A 224 -25.82 -8.49 23.75
CA ARG A 224 -24.35 -8.50 23.67
C ARG A 224 -23.73 -9.34 24.78
N GLN A 225 -24.22 -9.22 26.00
CA GLN A 225 -23.73 -9.98 27.15
C GLN A 225 -23.98 -11.48 26.97
N ASP A 226 -25.16 -11.85 26.49
CA ASP A 226 -25.52 -13.23 26.20
C ASP A 226 -24.60 -13.84 25.14
N LEU A 227 -24.32 -13.10 24.06
CA LEU A 227 -23.41 -13.53 23.01
C LEU A 227 -21.95 -13.64 23.49
N GLU A 228 -21.48 -12.70 24.31
CA GLU A 228 -20.15 -12.77 24.93
C GLU A 228 -20.04 -13.99 25.86
N SER A 229 -21.10 -14.30 26.63
CA SER A 229 -21.14 -15.49 27.50
C SER A 229 -21.14 -16.80 26.71
N LEU A 230 -21.91 -16.85 25.62
CA LEU A 230 -21.97 -17.98 24.69
C LEU A 230 -20.60 -18.21 24.04
N LEU A 231 -19.95 -17.13 23.58
CA LEU A 231 -18.62 -17.20 22.99
C LEU A 231 -17.60 -17.73 24.00
N ARG A 232 -17.61 -17.25 25.25
CA ARG A 232 -16.73 -17.75 26.33
C ARG A 232 -16.90 -19.26 26.52
N SER A 233 -18.14 -19.73 26.65
CA SER A 233 -18.44 -21.15 26.84
C SER A 233 -17.96 -22.01 25.67
N LYS A 234 -18.17 -21.57 24.42
CA LYS A 234 -17.72 -22.32 23.24
C LYS A 234 -16.20 -22.40 23.15
N MET A 235 -15.51 -21.32 23.50
CA MET A 235 -14.05 -21.20 23.42
C MET A 235 -13.30 -22.17 24.34
N GLU A 236 -13.92 -22.67 25.42
CA GLU A 236 -13.34 -23.69 26.30
C GLU A 236 -12.99 -24.99 25.55
N ASN A 237 -13.77 -25.32 24.52
CA ASN A 237 -13.62 -26.55 23.74
C ASN A 237 -12.79 -26.37 22.46
N VAL A 238 -12.31 -25.14 22.18
CA VAL A 238 -11.58 -24.81 20.94
C VAL A 238 -10.09 -25.07 21.10
N THR A 239 -9.46 -25.56 20.02
CA THR A 239 -8.02 -25.86 20.01
C THR A 239 -7.18 -24.58 20.04
N LYS A 240 -6.26 -24.48 21.01
CA LYS A 240 -5.34 -23.34 21.23
C LYS A 240 -4.22 -23.18 20.18
N ARG A 241 -4.27 -23.95 19.09
CA ARG A 241 -3.25 -23.93 18.02
C ARG A 241 -3.55 -22.90 16.92
N LEU A 242 -4.76 -22.37 16.90
CA LEU A 242 -5.19 -21.43 15.86
C LEU A 242 -4.94 -19.98 16.29
N PRO A 243 -4.42 -19.10 15.42
CA PRO A 243 -4.25 -17.68 15.71
C PRO A 243 -5.53 -16.99 16.16
N GLU A 244 -6.66 -17.37 15.56
CA GLU A 244 -8.00 -16.84 15.81
C GLU A 244 -8.40 -16.99 17.28
N TYR A 245 -7.98 -18.07 17.93
CA TYR A 245 -8.25 -18.32 19.34
C TYR A 245 -7.76 -17.17 20.21
N TYR A 246 -6.50 -16.75 19.99
CA TYR A 246 -5.87 -15.70 20.79
C TYR A 246 -6.47 -14.33 20.54
N GLU A 247 -6.97 -14.07 19.33
CA GLU A 247 -7.68 -12.83 19.03
C GLU A 247 -9.02 -12.76 19.73
N ILE A 248 -9.76 -13.86 19.74
CA ILE A 248 -11.04 -13.95 20.45
C ILE A 248 -10.82 -13.79 21.96
N MET A 249 -9.80 -14.44 22.53
CA MET A 249 -9.47 -14.30 23.95
C MET A 249 -9.07 -12.86 24.32
N TYR A 250 -8.27 -12.19 23.49
CA TYR A 250 -7.99 -10.76 23.66
C TYR A 250 -9.28 -9.94 23.63
N TYR A 251 -10.22 -10.24 22.73
CA TYR A 251 -11.49 -9.53 22.66
C TYR A 251 -12.31 -9.67 23.94
N LEU A 252 -12.36 -10.86 24.53
CA LEU A 252 -13.17 -11.16 25.70
C LEU A 252 -12.55 -10.63 26.99
N GLU A 253 -11.25 -10.80 27.19
CA GLU A 253 -10.56 -10.46 28.46
C GLU A 253 -9.86 -9.10 28.43
N LYS A 254 -9.68 -8.51 27.24
CA LYS A 254 -8.89 -7.29 27.02
C LYS A 254 -7.43 -7.39 27.50
N ASP A 255 -6.92 -8.62 27.63
CA ASP A 255 -5.52 -8.88 27.99
C ASP A 255 -4.65 -9.04 26.73
N GLU A 256 -3.80 -8.06 26.46
CA GLU A 256 -2.90 -8.03 25.30
C GLU A 256 -1.84 -9.14 25.31
N ASN A 257 -1.58 -9.77 26.46
CA ASN A 257 -0.64 -10.89 26.54
C ASN A 257 -1.10 -12.10 25.73
N TYR A 258 -2.40 -12.22 25.42
CA TYR A 258 -2.90 -13.24 24.52
C TYR A 258 -2.28 -13.15 23.12
N PHE A 259 -1.96 -11.94 22.63
CA PHE A 259 -1.28 -11.79 21.35
C PHE A 259 0.15 -12.34 21.37
N LEU A 260 0.89 -12.10 22.45
CA LEU A 260 2.25 -12.60 22.60
C LEU A 260 2.26 -14.13 22.75
N LYS A 261 1.41 -14.68 23.64
CA LYS A 261 1.22 -16.13 23.79
C LYS A 261 0.83 -16.78 22.48
N GLY A 262 -0.06 -16.14 21.73
CA GLY A 262 -0.48 -16.62 20.41
C GLY A 262 0.69 -16.66 19.43
N TYR A 263 1.48 -15.60 19.33
CA TYR A 263 2.69 -15.59 18.50
C TYR A 263 3.69 -16.69 18.91
N GLU A 264 3.90 -16.90 20.21
CA GLU A 264 4.82 -17.92 20.70
C GLU A 264 4.42 -19.33 20.26
N VAL A 265 3.11 -19.62 20.26
CA VAL A 265 2.54 -20.93 19.91
C VAL A 265 2.37 -21.12 18.41
N THR A 266 1.82 -20.13 17.69
CA THR A 266 1.46 -20.28 16.28
C THR A 266 2.53 -19.77 15.32
N LYS A 267 3.48 -18.96 15.82
CA LYS A 267 4.48 -18.23 15.02
C LYS A 267 3.89 -17.26 13.99
N GLU A 268 2.62 -16.89 14.14
CA GLU A 268 1.91 -16.02 13.21
C GLU A 268 2.32 -14.54 13.39
N PRO A 269 2.98 -13.90 12.40
CA PRO A 269 3.51 -12.54 12.57
C PRO A 269 2.44 -11.48 12.84
N ARG A 270 1.18 -11.72 12.41
CA ARG A 270 0.07 -10.77 12.61
C ARG A 270 -0.22 -10.52 14.09
N LEU A 271 -0.05 -11.54 14.93
CA LEU A 271 -0.31 -11.45 16.37
C LEU A 271 0.76 -10.60 17.06
N LEU A 272 2.02 -10.78 16.70
CA LEU A 272 3.11 -9.94 17.20
C LEU A 272 2.91 -8.47 16.80
N LYS A 273 2.50 -8.21 15.55
CA LYS A 273 2.18 -6.84 15.11
C LYS A 273 1.08 -6.21 15.97
N LYS A 274 0.00 -6.95 16.27
CA LYS A 274 -1.09 -6.48 17.14
C LYS A 274 -0.60 -6.19 18.56
N TYR A 275 0.20 -7.09 19.14
CA TYR A 275 0.83 -6.88 20.46
C TYR A 275 1.65 -5.58 20.50
N LEU A 276 2.54 -5.38 19.52
CA LEU A 276 3.39 -4.19 19.46
C LEU A 276 2.58 -2.90 19.26
N LEU A 277 1.52 -2.94 18.46
CA LEU A 277 0.62 -1.79 18.29
C LEU A 277 -0.09 -1.43 19.59
N GLU A 278 -0.53 -2.42 20.38
CA GLU A 278 -1.13 -2.18 21.69
C GLU A 278 -0.12 -1.55 22.68
N LYS A 279 1.11 -2.07 22.70
CA LYS A 279 2.19 -1.50 23.52
C LYS A 279 2.56 -0.08 23.11
N LEU A 280 2.59 0.21 21.80
CA LEU A 280 2.77 1.57 21.30
C LEU A 280 1.62 2.50 21.73
N ARG A 281 0.37 2.03 21.68
CA ARG A 281 -0.81 2.80 22.10
C ARG A 281 -0.75 3.16 23.59
N LYS A 282 -0.17 2.30 24.42
CA LYS A 282 0.05 2.53 25.86
C LYS A 282 1.35 3.28 26.18
N SER A 283 2.09 3.73 25.17
CA SER A 283 3.40 4.39 25.34
C SER A 283 4.45 3.51 26.03
N GLU A 284 4.32 2.18 25.96
CA GLU A 284 5.27 1.21 26.52
C GLU A 284 6.45 0.96 25.56
N TYR A 285 7.17 2.02 25.19
CA TYR A 285 8.20 1.99 24.15
C TYR A 285 9.37 1.03 24.44
N ASN A 286 9.70 0.83 25.71
CA ASN A 286 10.79 -0.07 26.12
C ASN A 286 10.51 -1.52 25.68
N VAL A 287 9.27 -1.97 25.80
CA VAL A 287 8.83 -3.30 25.37
C VAL A 287 8.95 -3.39 23.86
N VAL A 288 8.47 -2.38 23.13
CA VAL A 288 8.51 -2.36 21.66
C VAL A 288 9.95 -2.41 21.13
N LYS A 289 10.86 -1.64 21.74
CA LYS A 289 12.30 -1.63 21.39
C LYS A 289 12.95 -3.01 21.52
N ALA A 290 12.50 -3.83 22.47
CA ALA A 290 13.02 -5.19 22.66
C ALA A 290 12.69 -6.13 21.49
N TYR A 291 11.62 -5.86 20.74
CA TYR A 291 11.18 -6.65 19.58
C TYR A 291 11.58 -6.04 18.22
N LEU A 292 12.23 -4.87 18.20
CA LEU A 292 12.81 -4.32 16.98
C LEU A 292 14.00 -5.17 16.51
N SER A 293 14.13 -5.34 15.19
CA SER A 293 15.31 -5.97 14.60
C SER A 293 16.58 -5.21 15.01
N GLU A 294 17.71 -5.91 15.02
CA GLU A 294 19.00 -5.31 15.40
C GLU A 294 19.36 -4.10 14.51
N THR A 295 18.99 -4.15 13.24
CA THR A 295 19.15 -3.04 12.28
C THR A 295 18.30 -1.82 12.64
N THR A 296 17.03 -2.02 13.01
CA THR A 296 16.14 -0.92 13.41
C THR A 296 16.48 -0.38 14.79
N ARG A 297 17.00 -1.22 15.69
CA ARG A 297 17.50 -0.79 17.01
C ARG A 297 18.71 0.13 16.89
N LYS A 298 19.68 -0.18 16.01
CA LYS A 298 20.84 0.68 15.73
C LYS A 298 20.43 2.05 15.19
N LEU A 299 19.44 2.10 14.29
CA LEU A 299 18.95 3.37 13.73
C LEU A 299 18.20 4.29 14.72
N ILE A 300 17.61 3.73 15.79
CA ILE A 300 16.78 4.48 16.75
C ILE A 300 17.53 4.81 18.05
N CYS A 301 18.49 3.97 18.47
CA CYS A 301 19.20 4.13 19.74
C CYS A 301 20.56 4.82 19.64
N ASP A 302 21.09 5.06 18.44
CA ASP A 302 22.37 5.77 18.23
C ASP A 302 22.21 7.29 18.01
N ASN A 303 21.05 7.86 18.37
CA ASN A 303 20.82 9.32 18.45
C ASN A 303 20.50 9.74 19.89
#